data_AF-A0A537WRH9-F1
#
_entry.id   AF-A0A537WRH9-F1
#
_cell.length_a   1.000
_cell.length_b   1.000
_cell.length_c   1.000
_cell.angle_alpha   90.00
_cell.angle_beta   90.00
_cell.angle_gamma   90.00
#
_symmetry.space_group_name_H-M   'P 1'
#
loop_
_entity.id
_entity.type
_entity.pdbx_description
1 polymer ?
#
loop_
_entity_poly.entity_id
_entity_poly.type
_entity_poly.pdbx_seq_one_letter_code
_entity_poly.pdbx_strand_id
1 'polypeptide(L)'
;MVDFVRRAQAVTREAAAIAGTRPRALTEGLTRLLGSVNIWFWAIVGLPTLIAGVYFFAIASDLYSSEVKFIVRGPNKAPTSAISAMLSSSGAAGGSEDTYAVLDYITSRDAARRLEREVDLRALLSRPEGDLITRFPGIWFWRHDFEALYSSYLRFCSNSASNSSIS
;
A
#
# COMPACT_ATOMS: atom_id res chain seq x y z
N MET A 1 -26.82 -58.61 -38.59
CA MET A 1 -26.50 -57.30 -37.99
C MET A 1 -26.15 -57.39 -36.50
N VAL A 2 -26.77 -58.29 -35.73
CA VAL A 2 -26.55 -58.44 -34.27
C VAL A 2 -25.17 -59.05 -33.91
N ASP A 3 -24.59 -59.87 -34.78
CA ASP A 3 -23.30 -60.54 -34.51
C ASP A 3 -22.08 -59.62 -34.65
N PHE A 4 -22.20 -58.55 -35.44
CA PHE A 4 -21.15 -57.54 -35.59
C PHE A 4 -20.99 -56.74 -34.29
N VAL A 5 -22.12 -56.40 -33.65
CA VAL A 5 -22.15 -55.70 -32.35
C VAL A 5 -21.55 -56.58 -31.24
N ARG A 6 -21.85 -57.88 -31.22
CA ARG A 6 -21.26 -58.82 -30.24
C ARG A 6 -19.76 -58.96 -30.40
N ARG A 7 -19.24 -58.98 -31.63
CA ARG A 7 -17.80 -59.08 -31.90
C ARG A 7 -17.06 -57.78 -31.58
N ALA A 8 -17.64 -56.62 -31.88
CA ALA A 8 -17.05 -55.33 -31.52
C ALA A 8 -16.91 -55.13 -30.00
N GLN A 9 -17.89 -55.64 -29.23
CA GLN A 9 -17.84 -55.60 -27.77
C GLN A 9 -16.85 -56.58 -27.14
N ALA A 10 -16.53 -57.69 -27.81
CA ALA A 10 -15.51 -58.63 -27.35
C ALA A 10 -14.10 -58.05 -27.48
N VAL A 11 -13.79 -57.42 -28.63
CA VAL A 11 -12.48 -56.82 -28.91
C VAL A 11 -12.19 -55.63 -27.97
N THR A 12 -13.22 -54.84 -27.65
CA THR A 12 -13.06 -53.72 -26.68
C THR A 12 -12.82 -54.21 -25.25
N ARG A 13 -13.37 -55.37 -24.87
CA ARG A 13 -13.10 -55.98 -23.55
C ARG A 13 -11.68 -56.51 -23.43
N GLU A 14 -11.13 -57.07 -24.51
CA GLU A 14 -9.73 -57.52 -24.55
C GLU A 14 -8.74 -56.35 -24.58
N ALA A 15 -9.03 -55.30 -25.37
CA ALA A 15 -8.20 -54.09 -25.42
C ALA A 15 -8.15 -53.37 -24.06
N ALA A 16 -9.26 -53.34 -23.32
CA ALA A 16 -9.32 -52.77 -21.98
C ALA A 16 -8.60 -53.62 -20.90
N ALA A 17 -8.43 -54.92 -21.13
CA ALA A 17 -7.71 -55.82 -20.22
C ALA A 17 -6.18 -55.72 -20.39
N ILE A 18 -5.71 -55.47 -21.61
CA ILE A 18 -4.28 -55.33 -21.93
C ILE A 18 -3.77 -53.92 -21.57
N ALA A 19 -4.60 -52.89 -21.75
CA ALA A 19 -4.28 -51.50 -21.41
C ALA A 19 -4.46 -51.20 -19.91
N GLY A 20 -3.89 -52.03 -19.04
CA GLY A 20 -3.94 -51.98 -17.56
C GLY A 20 -3.46 -50.68 -16.89
N THR A 21 -3.42 -49.57 -17.61
CA THR A 21 -3.24 -48.22 -17.08
C THR A 21 -4.54 -47.44 -17.24
N ARG A 22 -5.43 -47.58 -16.26
CA ARG A 22 -6.38 -46.51 -15.96
C ARG A 22 -5.53 -45.29 -15.54
N PRO A 23 -5.49 -44.16 -16.26
CA PRO A 23 -4.80 -42.97 -15.79
C PRO A 23 -5.66 -42.30 -14.72
N ARG A 24 -5.81 -42.97 -13.58
CA ARG A 24 -6.64 -42.52 -12.45
C ARG A 24 -5.79 -42.13 -11.24
N ALA A 25 -4.48 -42.40 -11.28
CA ALA A 25 -3.56 -42.14 -10.17
C ALA A 25 -3.01 -40.71 -10.12
N LEU A 26 -2.99 -39.97 -11.23
CA LEU A 26 -2.39 -38.62 -11.25
C LEU A 26 -3.32 -37.55 -10.64
N THR A 27 -4.64 -37.74 -10.72
CA THR A 27 -5.64 -36.77 -10.22
C THR A 27 -6.02 -36.99 -8.76
N GLU A 28 -5.80 -38.19 -8.22
CA GLU A 28 -6.17 -38.52 -6.83
C GLU A 28 -5.14 -38.03 -5.80
N GLY A 29 -3.87 -37.91 -6.17
CA GLY A 29 -2.84 -37.35 -5.28
C GLY A 29 -2.99 -35.84 -5.05
N LEU A 30 -3.33 -35.10 -6.11
CA LEU A 30 -3.54 -33.65 -6.04
C LEU A 30 -4.77 -33.28 -5.20
N THR A 31 -5.86 -34.03 -5.35
CA THR A 31 -7.12 -33.77 -4.65
C THR A 31 -7.09 -34.23 -3.18
N ARG A 32 -6.26 -35.23 -2.82
CA ARG A 32 -6.06 -35.65 -1.43
C ARG A 32 -5.22 -34.68 -0.60
N LEU A 33 -4.31 -33.94 -1.22
CA LEU A 33 -3.55 -32.88 -0.54
C LEU A 33 -4.39 -31.62 -0.33
N LEU A 34 -5.28 -31.26 -1.26
CA LEU A 34 -6.21 -30.14 -1.08
C LEU A 34 -7.42 -30.48 -0.19
N GLY A 35 -7.85 -31.74 -0.16
CA GLY A 35 -9.09 -32.18 0.50
C GLY A 35 -9.01 -32.42 2.01
N SER A 36 -7.82 -32.41 2.61
CA SER A 36 -7.65 -32.63 4.07
C SER A 36 -7.64 -31.32 4.87
N VAL A 37 -7.93 -30.19 4.23
CA VAL A 37 -7.95 -28.88 4.87
C VAL A 37 -9.40 -28.53 5.17
N ASN A 38 -9.72 -28.43 6.46
CA ASN A 38 -11.05 -28.18 6.98
C ASN A 38 -11.70 -26.96 6.30
N ILE A 39 -13.00 -27.02 5.97
CA ILE A 39 -13.75 -25.91 5.34
C ILE A 39 -13.55 -24.59 6.12
N TRP A 40 -13.39 -24.68 7.44
CA TRP A 40 -13.11 -23.57 8.33
C TRP A 40 -11.75 -22.91 8.09
N PHE A 41 -10.72 -23.66 7.70
CA PHE A 41 -9.42 -23.09 7.32
C PHE A 41 -9.54 -22.27 6.03
N TRP A 42 -10.25 -22.78 5.04
CA TRP A 42 -10.52 -22.01 3.82
C TRP A 42 -11.44 -20.82 4.08
N ALA A 43 -12.40 -20.90 5.00
CA ALA A 43 -13.26 -19.78 5.35
C ALA A 43 -12.52 -18.66 6.11
N ILE A 44 -11.61 -19.01 7.02
CA ILE A 44 -10.93 -18.04 7.90
C ILE A 44 -9.61 -17.55 7.30
N VAL A 45 -8.90 -18.37 6.54
CA VAL A 45 -7.60 -18.03 5.95
C VAL A 45 -7.76 -17.87 4.45
N GLY A 46 -8.30 -18.90 3.79
CA GLY A 46 -8.41 -18.91 2.32
C GLY A 46 -9.23 -17.77 1.73
N LEU A 47 -10.40 -17.47 2.31
CA LEU A 47 -11.31 -16.44 1.84
C LEU A 47 -10.73 -15.03 2.00
N PRO A 48 -10.27 -14.57 3.18
CA PRO A 48 -9.63 -13.26 3.29
C PRO A 48 -8.32 -13.16 2.51
N THR A 49 -7.55 -14.25 2.37
CA THR A 49 -6.34 -14.26 1.52
C THR A 49 -6.70 -14.13 0.04
N LEU A 50 -7.74 -14.80 -0.44
CA LEU A 50 -8.21 -14.66 -1.82
C LEU A 50 -8.74 -13.24 -2.07
N ILE A 51 -9.52 -12.69 -1.15
CA ILE A 51 -10.02 -11.30 -1.24
C ILE A 51 -8.85 -10.32 -1.29
N ALA A 52 -7.88 -10.47 -0.39
CA ALA A 52 -6.68 -9.64 -0.39
C ALA A 52 -5.87 -9.80 -1.69
N GLY A 53 -5.70 -11.03 -2.17
CA GLY A 53 -4.99 -11.31 -3.42
C GLY A 53 -5.65 -10.66 -4.64
N VAL A 54 -6.97 -10.79 -4.78
CA VAL A 54 -7.73 -10.14 -5.85
C VAL A 54 -7.67 -8.61 -5.71
N TYR A 55 -7.74 -8.09 -4.50
CA TYR A 55 -7.63 -6.66 -4.21
C TYR A 55 -6.26 -6.11 -4.64
N PHE A 56 -5.17 -6.73 -4.18
CA PHE A 56 -3.82 -6.29 -4.54
C PHE A 56 -3.50 -6.51 -6.02
N PHE A 57 -4.13 -7.47 -6.69
CA PHE A 57 -3.88 -7.74 -8.10
C PHE A 57 -4.66 -6.83 -9.05
N ALA A 58 -5.92 -6.49 -8.73
CA ALA A 58 -6.82 -5.78 -9.64
C ALA A 58 -7.12 -4.32 -9.27
N ILE A 59 -7.00 -3.95 -7.98
CA ILE A 59 -7.49 -2.66 -7.46
C ILE A 59 -6.36 -1.81 -6.87
N ALA A 60 -5.29 -2.44 -6.35
CA ALA A 60 -4.17 -1.69 -5.78
C ALA A 60 -3.59 -0.71 -6.79
N SER A 61 -3.65 0.57 -6.42
CA SER A 61 -3.14 1.68 -7.20
C SER A 61 -1.73 2.04 -6.75
N ASP A 62 -0.85 2.34 -7.70
CA ASP A 62 0.52 2.75 -7.40
C ASP A 62 0.53 4.14 -6.71
N LEU A 63 1.03 4.18 -5.48
CA LEU A 63 1.16 5.41 -4.69
C LEU A 63 2.49 6.09 -5.03
N TYR A 64 2.43 7.24 -5.70
CA TYR A 64 3.60 8.08 -5.98
C TYR A 64 3.82 9.08 -4.85
N SER A 65 4.99 9.05 -4.22
CA SER A 65 5.43 10.04 -3.23
C SER A 65 6.40 11.02 -3.86
N SER A 66 6.17 12.33 -3.68
CA SER A 66 7.09 13.38 -4.11
C SER A 66 7.86 13.90 -2.91
N GLU A 67 9.19 13.75 -2.90
CA GLU A 67 10.05 14.27 -1.83
C GLU A 67 10.53 15.69 -2.18
N VAL A 68 10.43 16.62 -1.24
CA VAL A 68 10.97 17.98 -1.39
C VAL A 68 11.94 18.26 -0.24
N LYS A 69 13.18 18.66 -0.58
CA LYS A 69 14.24 19.01 0.39
C LYS A 69 14.48 20.50 0.38
N PHE A 70 14.33 21.14 1.54
CA PHE A 70 14.60 22.55 1.73
C PHE A 70 15.85 22.74 2.58
N ILE A 71 16.69 23.72 2.21
CA ILE A 71 17.85 24.14 3.00
C ILE A 71 17.64 25.61 3.33
N VAL A 72 17.27 25.91 4.57
CA VAL A 72 17.18 27.29 5.04
C VAL A 72 18.59 27.76 5.38
N ARG A 73 19.11 28.67 4.57
CA ARG A 73 20.37 29.37 4.87
C ARG A 73 19.99 30.66 5.59
N GLY A 74 20.38 30.76 6.86
CA GLY A 74 20.24 32.02 7.61
C GLY A 74 20.91 33.16 6.85
N PRO A 75 20.43 34.41 7.00
CA PRO A 75 21.05 35.56 6.35
C PRO A 75 22.53 35.60 6.73
N ASN A 76 23.42 35.65 5.73
CA ASN A 76 24.84 35.98 5.91
C ASN A 76 24.91 37.41 6.46
N LYS A 77 24.65 37.58 7.75
CA LYS A 77 24.94 38.83 8.45
C LYS A 77 26.46 38.92 8.46
N ALA A 78 27.01 39.76 7.58
CA ALA A 78 28.43 40.07 7.60
C ALA A 78 28.80 40.40 9.06
N PRO A 79 29.84 39.74 9.63
CA PRO A 79 30.15 39.90 11.03
C PRO A 79 30.47 41.37 11.30
N THR A 80 29.56 42.05 11.98
CA THR A 80 29.70 43.45 12.38
C THR A 80 30.71 43.61 13.52
N SER A 81 31.17 42.51 14.13
CA SER A 81 32.17 42.49 15.21
C SER A 81 32.90 41.14 15.28
N ALA A 82 34.12 41.14 15.83
CA ALA A 82 34.95 39.94 16.00
C ALA A 82 34.26 38.85 16.85
N ILE A 83 33.47 39.26 17.85
CA ILE A 83 32.65 38.36 18.67
C ILE A 83 31.55 37.69 17.82
N SER A 84 30.92 38.43 16.90
CA SER A 84 29.90 37.89 15.99
C SER A 84 30.49 36.88 15.00
N ALA A 85 31.74 37.08 14.57
CA ALA A 85 32.47 36.11 13.74
C ALA A 85 32.75 34.81 14.51
N MET A 86 33.18 34.90 15.76
CA MET A 86 33.40 33.72 16.61
C MET A 86 32.10 32.95 16.90
N LEU A 87 31.00 33.64 17.19
CA LEU A 87 29.70 33.01 17.45
C LEU A 87 29.08 32.36 16.20
N SER A 88 29.32 32.95 15.02
CA SER A 88 28.91 32.34 13.75
C SER A 88 29.76 31.10 13.42
N SER A 89 31.05 31.11 13.79
CA SER A 89 31.96 29.98 13.59
C SER A 89 31.69 28.79 14.52
N SER A 90 31.09 29.01 15.70
CA SER A 90 30.72 27.96 16.64
C SER A 90 29.43 27.21 16.26
N GLY A 91 28.82 27.51 15.11
CA GLY A 91 27.62 26.84 14.62
C GLY A 91 26.31 27.30 15.30
N ALA A 92 26.36 28.31 16.17
CA ALA A 92 25.20 28.81 16.91
C ALA A 92 24.25 29.70 16.08
N ALA A 93 24.48 29.83 14.77
CA ALA A 93 23.72 30.71 13.89
C ALA A 93 22.44 30.04 13.35
N GLY A 94 21.41 29.93 14.20
CA GLY A 94 19.96 30.06 13.91
C GLY A 94 19.24 29.36 12.75
N GLY A 95 19.91 28.66 11.82
CA GLY A 95 19.27 28.15 10.59
C GLY A 95 18.32 26.96 10.79
N SER A 96 18.44 26.24 11.91
CA SER A 96 17.59 25.08 12.21
C SER A 96 16.19 25.48 12.70
N GLU A 97 16.08 26.52 13.52
CA GLU A 97 14.83 26.93 14.17
C GLU A 97 13.79 27.42 13.17
N ASP A 98 14.22 28.19 12.17
CA ASP A 98 13.37 28.62 11.04
C ASP A 98 12.86 27.43 10.21
N THR A 99 13.65 26.36 10.07
CA THR A 99 13.25 25.15 9.34
C THR A 99 12.17 24.38 10.09
N TYR A 100 12.29 24.27 11.42
CA TYR A 100 11.28 23.62 12.27
C TYR A 100 9.95 24.38 12.26
N ALA A 101 9.97 25.70 12.33
CA ALA A 101 8.75 26.51 12.30
C ALA A 101 7.94 26.31 11.01
N VAL A 102 8.60 26.16 9.86
CA VAL A 102 7.93 25.87 8.58
C VAL A 102 7.33 24.47 8.57
N LEU A 103 8.05 23.48 9.09
CA LEU A 103 7.57 22.09 9.16
C LEU A 103 6.34 21.95 10.07
N ASP A 104 6.38 22.62 11.22
CA ASP A 104 5.26 22.68 12.16
C ASP A 104 4.06 23.38 11.54
N TYR A 105 4.29 24.44 10.75
CA TYR A 105 3.20 25.09 10.02
C TYR A 105 2.56 24.17 8.98
N ILE A 106 3.36 23.46 8.16
CA ILE A 106 2.84 22.55 7.11
C ILE A 106 2.04 21.40 7.72
N THR A 107 2.45 20.88 8.87
CA THR A 107 1.73 19.79 9.56
C THR A 107 0.58 20.28 10.44
N SER A 108 0.37 21.59 10.55
CA SER A 108 -0.70 22.17 11.35
C SER A 108 -2.11 21.98 10.75
N ARG A 109 -3.12 22.06 11.61
CA ARG A 109 -4.53 22.09 11.20
C ARG A 109 -4.88 23.31 10.34
N ASP A 110 -4.22 24.44 10.57
CA ASP A 110 -4.50 25.67 9.84
C ASP A 110 -4.02 25.60 8.39
N ALA A 111 -2.87 24.95 8.14
CA ALA A 111 -2.44 24.63 6.79
C ALA A 111 -3.44 23.72 6.07
N ALA A 112 -3.92 22.66 6.73
CA ALA A 112 -4.92 21.76 6.16
C ALA A 112 -6.25 22.48 5.84
N ARG A 113 -6.74 23.37 6.73
CA ARG A 113 -7.94 24.20 6.49
C ARG A 113 -7.76 25.21 5.36
N ARG A 114 -6.55 25.70 5.17
CA ARG A 114 -6.23 26.61 4.06
C ARG A 114 -6.27 25.85 2.75
N LEU A 115 -5.69 24.65 2.71
CA LEU A 115 -5.68 23.80 1.53
C LEU A 115 -7.07 23.27 1.15
N GLU A 116 -7.91 22.96 2.14
CA GLU A 116 -9.33 22.65 1.91
C GLU A 116 -10.06 23.79 1.19
N ARG A 117 -9.78 25.05 1.55
CA ARG A 117 -10.45 26.23 0.96
C ARG A 117 -9.89 26.64 -0.39
N GLU A 118 -8.58 26.56 -0.59
CA GLU A 118 -7.92 27.07 -1.80
C GLU A 118 -7.87 26.06 -2.94
N VAL A 119 -7.75 24.75 -2.64
CA VAL A 119 -7.48 23.70 -3.65
C VAL A 119 -8.51 22.56 -3.60
N ASP A 120 -9.53 22.66 -2.75
CA ASP A 120 -10.52 21.61 -2.50
C ASP A 120 -9.87 20.25 -2.19
N LEU A 121 -9.18 20.21 -1.05
CA LEU A 121 -8.46 19.03 -0.56
C LEU A 121 -9.36 17.78 -0.48
N ARG A 122 -10.68 17.95 -0.28
CA ARG A 122 -11.66 16.84 -0.30
C ARG A 122 -11.73 16.21 -1.68
N ALA A 123 -11.86 17.00 -2.73
CA ALA A 123 -11.91 16.51 -4.10
C ALA A 123 -10.61 15.79 -4.50
N LEU A 124 -9.46 16.32 -4.06
CA LEU A 124 -8.16 15.69 -4.33
C LEU A 124 -7.98 14.34 -3.64
N LEU A 125 -8.36 14.22 -2.37
CA LEU A 125 -8.23 12.98 -1.60
C LEU A 125 -9.34 11.96 -1.89
N SER A 126 -10.45 12.40 -2.50
CA SER A 126 -11.57 11.56 -2.91
C SER A 126 -11.50 11.12 -4.38
N ARG A 127 -10.33 11.22 -5.00
CA ARG A 127 -10.10 10.77 -6.38
C ARG A 127 -10.38 9.26 -6.57
N PRO A 128 -11.11 8.86 -7.63
CA PRO A 128 -11.45 7.46 -7.88
C PRO A 128 -10.25 6.58 -8.23
N GLU A 129 -9.13 7.18 -8.61
CA GLU A 129 -7.84 6.51 -8.84
C GLU A 129 -7.13 6.14 -7.53
N GLY A 130 -7.61 6.63 -6.38
CA GLY A 130 -7.13 6.22 -5.07
C GLY A 130 -7.78 4.90 -4.65
N ASP A 131 -6.95 3.97 -4.18
CA ASP A 131 -7.38 2.67 -3.69
C ASP A 131 -8.41 2.81 -2.53
N LEU A 132 -9.36 1.88 -2.41
CA LEU A 132 -10.51 1.97 -1.48
C LEU A 132 -10.06 2.15 -0.01
N ILE A 133 -8.91 1.60 0.36
CA ILE A 133 -8.33 1.74 1.71
C ILE A 133 -7.60 3.08 1.93
N THR A 134 -7.05 3.70 0.88
CA THR A 134 -6.26 4.94 0.98
C THR A 134 -7.05 6.20 0.61
N ARG A 135 -8.14 6.06 -0.13
CA ARG A 135 -9.05 7.14 -0.52
C ARG A 135 -9.84 7.68 0.67
N PHE A 136 -10.12 8.98 0.64
CA PHE A 136 -11.08 9.61 1.53
C PHE A 136 -12.48 9.62 0.91
N PRO A 137 -13.55 9.19 1.62
CA PRO A 137 -13.56 8.61 2.96
C PRO A 137 -13.11 7.13 2.95
N GLY A 138 -12.33 6.73 3.95
CA GLY A 138 -11.90 5.33 4.08
C GLY A 138 -13.09 4.42 4.36
N ILE A 139 -13.07 3.18 3.86
CA ILE A 139 -14.20 2.23 3.95
C ILE A 139 -14.74 2.04 5.38
N TRP A 140 -13.88 2.25 6.38
CA TRP A 140 -14.19 2.07 7.80
C TRP A 140 -14.71 3.34 8.49
N PHE A 141 -14.45 4.51 7.91
CA PHE A 141 -14.78 5.80 8.50
C PHE A 141 -15.90 6.45 7.70
N TRP A 142 -17.14 6.17 8.09
CA TRP A 142 -18.35 6.84 7.60
C TRP A 142 -18.46 8.32 8.00
N ARG A 143 -17.44 8.89 8.64
CA ARG A 143 -17.45 10.28 9.13
C ARG A 143 -16.78 11.20 8.12
N HIS A 144 -17.56 12.11 7.55
CA HIS A 144 -17.12 13.15 6.62
C HIS A 144 -16.65 14.44 7.35
N ASP A 145 -16.16 14.28 8.58
CA ASP A 145 -15.73 15.36 9.45
C ASP A 145 -14.34 15.88 9.04
N PHE A 146 -14.05 17.14 9.35
CA PHE A 146 -12.74 17.76 9.06
C PHE A 146 -11.57 16.96 9.66
N GLU A 147 -11.74 16.38 10.84
CA GLU A 147 -10.66 15.62 11.51
C GLU A 147 -10.29 14.35 10.72
N ALA A 148 -11.24 13.73 10.03
CA ALA A 148 -10.97 12.56 9.17
C ALA A 148 -10.23 12.95 7.89
N LEU A 149 -10.49 14.16 7.36
CA LEU A 149 -9.70 14.72 6.26
C LEU A 149 -8.30 15.11 6.73
N TYR A 150 -8.18 15.70 7.92
CA TYR A 150 -6.89 16.06 8.52
C TYR A 150 -6.01 14.82 8.80
N SER A 151 -6.58 13.75 9.34
CA SER A 151 -5.84 12.50 9.54
C SER A 151 -5.39 11.87 8.21
N SER A 152 -6.22 11.98 7.17
CA SER A 152 -5.86 11.56 5.81
C SER A 152 -4.73 12.42 5.24
N TYR A 153 -4.77 13.74 5.43
CA TYR A 153 -3.71 14.67 5.02
C TYR A 153 -2.36 14.33 5.68
N LEU A 154 -2.35 14.12 7.00
CA LEU A 154 -1.12 13.76 7.74
C LEU A 154 -0.49 12.45 7.25
N ARG A 155 -1.29 11.51 6.75
CA ARG A 155 -0.77 10.26 6.17
C ARG A 155 0.14 10.51 4.96
N PHE A 156 -0.07 11.61 4.23
CA PHE A 156 0.75 11.97 3.07
C PHE A 156 1.92 12.90 3.43
N CYS A 157 1.91 13.55 4.59
CA CYS A 157 3.00 14.38 5.09
C CYS A 157 3.95 13.57 5.97
N SER A 158 4.85 12.79 5.37
CA SER A 158 5.90 12.10 6.13
C SER A 158 7.06 13.05 6.42
N ASN A 159 7.35 13.31 7.69
CA ASN A 159 8.49 14.14 8.10
C ASN A 159 9.73 13.26 8.31
N SER A 160 10.61 13.17 7.32
CA SER A 160 11.95 12.62 7.49
C SER A 160 12.93 13.72 7.83
N ALA A 161 12.86 14.25 9.06
CA ALA A 161 13.91 15.10 9.59
C ALA A 161 15.14 14.22 9.87
N SER A 162 15.97 14.03 8.84
CA SER A 162 17.27 13.35 8.95
C SER A 162 18.17 14.20 9.85
N ASN A 163 18.23 13.83 11.13
CA ASN A 163 19.21 14.37 12.06
C ASN A 163 20.60 13.77 11.73
N SER A 164 21.32 14.37 10.78
CA SER A 164 22.71 14.04 10.48
C SER A 164 23.68 14.63 11.52
N SER A 165 23.39 14.43 12.81
CA SER A 165 24.28 14.83 13.91
C SER A 165 24.41 13.71 14.93
N ILE A 166 25.02 12.59 14.52
CA ILE A 166 25.71 11.71 15.46
C ILE A 166 27.04 11.31 14.82
N SER A 167 28.10 11.86 15.42
CA SER A 167 29.54 11.50 15.36
C SER A 167 30.34 11.85 14.12
#